data_AF-A0A0U1LI20-F1
#
_entry.id   AF-A0A0U1LI20-F1
#
_cell.length_a   1.000
_cell.length_b   1.000
_cell.length_c   1.000
_cell.angle_alpha   90.00
_cell.angle_beta   90.00
_cell.angle_gamma   90.00
#
_symmetry.space_group_name_H-M   'P 1'
#
loop_
_entity.id
_entity.type
_entity.pdbx_description
1 polymer ?
#
loop_
_entity_poly.entity_id
_entity_poly.type
_entity_poly.pdbx_seq_one_letter_code
_entity_poly.pdbx_strand_id
1 'polypeptide(L)'
;MENIDKSDNSDPLSLTDSNISICADGSSTSALTDSSDSSSLVDNIDEKVPIDNSYASAHVEVETYMHTESLVGLPADILVDGETVKFGPYIPARRAAIAYCLSVGISPNSLPRTYARVDKDKARSIALLYDKMESTPHNAVTQASYRALADETLA
;
A
#
# COMPACT_ATOMS: atom_id res chain seq x y z
N MET A 1 -4.81 -35.30 -49.59
CA MET A 1 -4.73 -33.96 -50.21
C MET A 1 -5.90 -33.16 -49.69
N GLU A 2 -5.72 -32.48 -48.57
CA GLU A 2 -6.65 -31.46 -48.09
C GLU A 2 -5.81 -30.24 -47.74
N ASN A 3 -6.04 -29.18 -48.51
CA ASN A 3 -5.44 -27.86 -48.34
C ASN A 3 -6.23 -27.13 -47.26
N ILE A 4 -5.56 -26.71 -46.19
CA ILE A 4 -6.13 -25.80 -45.19
C ILE A 4 -5.50 -24.43 -45.43
N ASP A 5 -6.32 -23.53 -45.98
CA ASP A 5 -5.98 -22.14 -46.26
C ASP A 5 -5.67 -21.37 -44.98
N LYS A 6 -4.50 -20.72 -44.97
CA LYS A 6 -4.12 -19.68 -44.03
C LYS A 6 -4.88 -18.41 -44.37
N SER A 7 -5.72 -17.94 -43.45
CA SER A 7 -6.22 -16.57 -43.46
C SER A 7 -5.51 -15.79 -42.36
N ASP A 8 -4.47 -15.06 -42.76
CA ASP A 8 -3.80 -14.04 -41.96
C ASP A 8 -4.73 -12.84 -41.82
N ASN A 9 -5.31 -12.64 -40.63
CA ASN A 9 -6.04 -11.42 -40.28
C ASN A 9 -5.15 -10.59 -39.36
N SER A 10 -4.22 -9.84 -39.95
CA SER A 10 -3.38 -8.87 -39.26
C SER A 10 -4.13 -7.54 -39.17
N ASP A 11 -4.80 -7.30 -38.05
CA ASP A 11 -5.34 -5.98 -37.72
C ASP A 11 -4.19 -5.03 -37.33
N PRO A 12 -4.05 -3.85 -37.97
CA PRO A 12 -3.05 -2.88 -37.60
C PRO A 12 -3.50 -2.13 -36.33
N LEU A 13 -2.78 -2.35 -35.23
CA LEU A 13 -2.94 -1.56 -34.01
C LEU A 13 -2.58 -0.10 -34.30
N SER A 14 -3.61 0.73 -34.40
CA SER A 14 -3.56 2.19 -34.43
C SER A 14 -2.96 2.71 -33.13
N LEU A 15 -1.66 3.06 -33.17
CA LEU A 15 -1.00 3.86 -32.15
C LEU A 15 -1.48 5.31 -32.28
N THR A 16 -2.41 5.71 -31.41
CA THR A 16 -2.74 7.13 -31.23
C THR A 16 -1.70 7.76 -30.30
N ASP A 17 -0.89 8.65 -30.84
CA ASP A 17 0.08 9.46 -30.13
C ASP A 17 -0.58 10.28 -29.02
N SER A 18 -0.39 9.84 -27.78
CA SER A 18 -0.76 10.61 -26.59
C SER A 18 0.36 11.60 -26.29
N ASN A 19 0.19 12.83 -26.79
CA ASN A 19 1.01 13.98 -26.42
C ASN A 19 0.85 14.27 -24.92
N ILE A 20 1.72 13.70 -24.09
CA ILE A 20 1.84 14.06 -22.68
C ILE A 20 2.73 15.30 -22.61
N SER A 21 2.08 16.46 -22.55
CA SER A 21 2.72 17.75 -22.26
C SER A 21 3.02 17.83 -20.76
N ILE A 22 4.25 17.50 -20.37
CA ILE A 22 4.73 17.70 -18.99
C ILE A 22 5.20 19.15 -18.87
N CYS A 23 4.36 19.99 -18.28
CA CYS A 23 4.77 21.33 -17.84
C CYS A 23 5.55 21.16 -16.53
N ALA A 24 6.89 21.16 -16.63
CA ALA A 24 7.78 21.24 -15.48
C ALA A 24 8.09 22.72 -15.20
N ASP A 25 7.24 23.36 -14.41
CA ASP A 25 7.52 24.68 -13.84
C ASP A 25 7.33 24.63 -12.32
N GLY A 26 8.27 25.25 -11.59
CA GLY A 26 7.95 25.76 -10.26
C GLY A 26 8.85 25.32 -9.11
N SER A 27 10.14 25.67 -9.21
CA SER A 27 10.94 26.20 -8.11
C SER A 27 10.21 26.40 -6.78
N SER A 28 10.49 25.54 -5.79
CA SER A 28 10.16 25.79 -4.38
C SER A 28 11.45 25.84 -3.58
N THR A 29 11.99 27.06 -3.43
CA THR A 29 13.01 27.39 -2.43
C THR A 29 12.33 27.51 -1.08
N SER A 30 12.34 26.46 -0.25
CA SER A 30 11.96 26.57 1.16
C SER A 30 13.20 26.87 1.99
N ALA A 31 13.29 28.12 2.44
CA ALA A 31 14.26 28.58 3.40
C ALA A 31 14.05 27.85 4.74
N LEU A 32 15.12 27.23 5.24
CA LEU A 32 15.23 26.74 6.61
C LEU A 32 15.27 27.95 7.55
N THR A 33 14.15 28.25 8.19
CA THR A 33 14.13 29.07 9.41
C THR A 33 14.13 28.13 10.59
N ASP A 34 15.31 27.99 11.17
CA ASP A 34 15.55 27.41 12.49
C ASP A 34 14.92 28.35 13.54
N SER A 35 13.75 27.97 14.06
CA SER A 35 13.07 28.66 15.15
C SER A 35 12.91 27.69 16.32
N SER A 36 13.99 27.66 17.10
CA SER A 36 14.00 27.19 18.47
C SER A 36 13.14 28.12 19.33
N ASP A 37 11.83 27.86 19.41
CA ASP A 37 10.96 28.50 20.40
C ASP A 37 10.40 27.45 21.37
N SER A 38 11.15 27.26 22.44
CA SER A 38 10.73 26.63 23.68
C SER A 38 9.68 27.53 24.36
N SER A 39 8.40 27.29 24.07
CA SER A 39 7.30 27.94 24.79
C SER A 39 6.53 26.92 25.63
N SER A 40 6.92 26.84 26.90
CA SER A 40 6.15 26.24 27.98
C SER A 40 4.89 27.09 28.22
N LEU A 41 3.77 26.70 27.63
CA LEU A 41 2.43 27.20 27.95
C LEU A 41 1.60 26.07 28.53
N VAL A 42 1.81 25.86 29.83
CA VAL A 42 0.84 25.24 30.71
C VAL A 42 -0.22 26.29 31.03
N ASP A 43 -1.33 26.29 30.31
CA ASP A 43 -2.54 27.00 30.75
C ASP A 43 -3.79 26.17 30.46
N ASN A 44 -4.28 25.56 31.53
CA ASN A 44 -5.65 25.17 31.86
C ASN A 44 -6.71 25.38 30.76
N ILE A 45 -6.79 24.42 29.85
CA ILE A 45 -7.99 24.21 29.04
C ILE A 45 -8.86 23.19 29.79
N ASP A 46 -9.60 23.65 30.82
CA ASP A 46 -10.79 22.96 31.34
C ASP A 46 -11.97 23.21 30.38
N GLU A 47 -11.72 23.03 29.09
CA GLU A 47 -12.75 23.01 28.07
C GLU A 47 -13.25 21.58 28.04
N LYS A 48 -14.37 21.38 28.72
CA LYS A 48 -15.14 20.14 28.71
C LYS A 48 -15.65 19.92 27.29
N VAL A 49 -14.77 19.46 26.41
CA VAL A 49 -15.11 19.02 25.05
C VAL A 49 -16.27 18.05 25.23
N PRO A 50 -17.46 18.35 24.67
CA PRO A 50 -18.55 17.40 24.72
C PRO A 50 -18.06 16.16 24.00
N ILE A 51 -17.72 15.13 24.79
CA ILE A 51 -17.46 13.78 24.29
C ILE A 51 -18.81 13.33 23.76
N ASP A 52 -19.06 13.66 22.50
CA ASP A 52 -20.12 13.09 21.72
C ASP A 52 -19.88 11.59 21.74
N ASN A 53 -20.88 10.85 22.25
CA ASN A 53 -20.86 9.40 22.44
C ASN A 53 -20.71 8.62 21.10
N SER A 54 -20.33 9.27 20.00
CA SER A 54 -20.08 8.68 18.69
C SER A 54 -18.91 7.67 18.73
N TYR A 55 -17.93 7.88 19.61
CA TYR A 55 -16.83 6.94 19.83
C TYR A 55 -17.27 5.58 20.39
N ALA A 56 -18.31 5.55 21.22
CA ALA A 56 -18.83 4.30 21.78
C ALA A 56 -19.39 3.38 20.69
N SER A 57 -19.91 3.94 19.58
CA SER A 57 -20.45 3.17 18.46
C SER A 57 -19.34 2.51 17.63
N ALA A 58 -18.21 3.20 17.41
CA ALA A 58 -17.11 2.68 16.62
C ALA A 58 -16.44 1.45 17.28
N HIS A 59 -16.35 1.43 18.62
CA HIS A 59 -15.77 0.29 19.35
C HIS A 59 -16.59 -1.00 19.21
N VAL A 60 -17.92 -0.91 19.17
CA VAL A 60 -18.80 -2.08 19.02
C VAL A 60 -18.65 -2.70 17.62
N GLU A 61 -18.46 -1.88 16.60
CA GLU A 61 -18.22 -2.37 15.25
C GLU A 61 -16.87 -3.07 15.13
N VAL A 62 -15.80 -2.52 15.70
CA VAL A 62 -14.46 -3.11 15.68
C VAL A 62 -14.46 -4.52 16.28
N GLU A 63 -15.10 -4.72 17.43
CA GLU A 63 -15.12 -6.00 18.14
C GLU A 63 -15.82 -7.10 17.32
N THR A 64 -16.84 -6.73 16.55
CA THR A 64 -17.55 -7.65 15.65
C THR A 64 -16.63 -8.22 14.56
N TYR A 65 -15.63 -7.45 14.11
CA TYR A 65 -14.71 -7.87 13.05
C TYR A 65 -13.44 -8.56 13.58
N MET A 66 -13.12 -8.42 14.87
CA MET A 66 -11.92 -9.03 15.51
C MET A 66 -11.90 -10.55 15.39
N HIS A 67 -13.05 -11.20 15.58
CA HIS A 67 -13.18 -12.65 15.68
C HIS A 67 -13.65 -13.32 14.38
N THR A 68 -13.50 -12.62 13.26
CA THR A 68 -13.83 -13.18 11.94
C THR A 68 -12.82 -14.25 11.53
N GLU A 69 -13.27 -15.18 10.69
CA GLU A 69 -12.45 -16.29 10.19
C GLU A 69 -11.17 -15.83 9.47
N SER A 70 -10.19 -16.72 9.37
CA SER A 70 -8.96 -16.50 8.58
C SER A 70 -9.26 -16.31 7.09
N LEU A 71 -8.33 -15.67 6.38
CA LEU A 71 -8.43 -15.52 4.93
C LEU A 71 -8.52 -16.88 4.25
N VAL A 72 -9.51 -17.02 3.36
CA VAL A 72 -9.75 -18.26 2.62
C VAL A 72 -8.60 -18.48 1.63
N GLY A 73 -8.01 -19.68 1.65
CA GLY A 73 -6.93 -20.06 0.74
C GLY A 73 -5.52 -19.70 1.21
N LEU A 74 -5.38 -19.09 2.40
CA LEU A 74 -4.09 -18.93 3.04
C LEU A 74 -3.58 -20.30 3.57
N PRO A 75 -2.28 -20.62 3.45
CA PRO A 75 -1.70 -21.79 4.10
C PRO A 75 -1.88 -21.68 5.63
N ALA A 76 -2.72 -22.53 6.21
CA ALA A 76 -2.98 -22.53 7.66
C ALA A 76 -1.87 -23.25 8.43
N ASP A 77 -1.33 -24.33 7.84
CA ASP A 77 -0.29 -25.17 8.40
C ASP A 77 1.02 -24.90 7.62
N ILE A 78 2.05 -24.42 8.31
CA ILE A 78 3.40 -24.31 7.74
C ILE A 78 4.41 -25.02 8.62
N LEU A 79 5.43 -25.59 7.99
CA LEU A 79 6.51 -26.28 8.67
C LEU A 79 7.61 -25.26 9.02
N VAL A 80 7.88 -25.06 10.30
CA VAL A 80 8.98 -24.23 10.82
C VAL A 80 9.85 -25.13 11.66
N ASP A 81 11.13 -25.28 11.30
CA ASP A 81 12.10 -26.12 12.01
C ASP A 81 11.65 -27.58 12.23
N GLY A 82 10.86 -28.11 11.30
CA GLY A 82 10.35 -29.49 11.37
C GLY A 82 9.07 -29.65 12.21
N GLU A 83 8.56 -28.57 12.79
CA GLU A 83 7.28 -28.54 13.50
C GLU A 83 6.19 -27.89 12.65
N THR A 84 5.01 -28.51 12.61
CA THR A 84 3.84 -27.92 11.93
C THR A 84 3.20 -26.90 12.85
N VAL A 85 3.31 -25.62 12.49
CA VAL A 85 2.73 -24.49 13.22
C VAL A 85 1.49 -23.99 12.49
N LYS A 86 0.40 -23.78 13.22
CA LYS A 86 -0.82 -23.14 12.72
C LYS A 86 -0.74 -21.63 12.86
N PHE A 87 -0.74 -20.93 11.73
CA PHE A 87 -0.80 -19.47 11.73
C PHE A 87 -2.26 -19.02 11.77
N GLY A 88 -2.67 -18.54 12.95
CA GLY A 88 -3.98 -17.95 13.17
C GLY A 88 -4.04 -16.46 12.82
N PRO A 89 -5.22 -15.85 12.92
CA PRO A 89 -5.37 -14.41 12.81
C PRO A 89 -4.62 -13.68 13.92
N TYR A 90 -3.66 -12.82 13.57
CA TYR A 90 -2.98 -11.97 14.54
C TYR A 90 -3.87 -10.79 14.93
N ILE A 91 -4.46 -10.86 16.14
CA ILE A 91 -5.47 -9.90 16.62
C ILE A 91 -4.98 -8.44 16.60
N PRO A 92 -3.75 -8.10 17.04
CA PRO A 92 -3.28 -6.72 16.99
C PRO A 92 -3.24 -6.16 15.57
N ALA A 93 -2.80 -6.93 14.58
CA ALA A 93 -2.80 -6.50 13.18
C ALA A 93 -4.21 -6.33 12.63
N ARG A 94 -5.16 -7.21 12.98
CA ARG A 94 -6.57 -7.04 12.58
C ARG A 94 -7.14 -5.74 13.14
N ARG A 95 -6.87 -5.44 14.41
CA ARG A 95 -7.31 -4.18 15.05
C ARG A 95 -6.77 -2.96 14.34
N ALA A 96 -5.48 -2.93 14.05
CA ALA A 96 -4.88 -1.84 13.30
C ALA A 96 -5.51 -1.69 11.90
N ALA A 97 -5.70 -2.79 11.18
CA ALA A 97 -6.27 -2.77 9.83
C ALA A 97 -7.74 -2.28 9.82
N ILE A 98 -8.56 -2.74 10.76
CA ILE A 98 -9.97 -2.34 10.87
C ILE A 98 -10.06 -0.85 11.26
N ALA A 99 -9.27 -0.40 12.24
CA ALA A 99 -9.22 1.00 12.64
C ALA A 99 -8.82 1.91 11.47
N TYR A 100 -7.83 1.49 10.67
CA TYR A 100 -7.45 2.21 9.46
C TYR A 100 -8.58 2.27 8.43
N CYS A 101 -9.26 1.15 8.16
CA CYS A 101 -10.37 1.15 7.20
C CYS A 101 -11.47 2.14 7.61
N LEU A 102 -11.85 2.11 8.89
CA LEU A 102 -12.84 3.04 9.43
C LEU A 102 -12.37 4.50 9.36
N SER A 103 -11.09 4.80 9.60
CA SER A 103 -10.57 6.17 9.55
C SER A 103 -10.56 6.76 8.14
N VAL A 104 -10.40 5.93 7.10
CA VAL A 104 -10.47 6.36 5.68
C VAL A 104 -11.86 6.20 5.07
N GLY A 105 -12.88 5.87 5.87
CA GLY A 105 -14.26 5.72 5.41
C GLY A 105 -14.52 4.46 4.57
N ILE A 106 -13.64 3.46 4.64
CA ILE A 106 -13.79 2.17 3.96
C ILE A 106 -14.41 1.17 4.92
N SER A 107 -15.51 0.52 4.51
CA SER A 107 -16.10 -0.57 5.30
C SER A 107 -15.18 -1.80 5.32
N PRO A 108 -14.86 -2.39 6.49
CA PRO A 108 -14.04 -3.61 6.57
C PRO A 108 -14.61 -4.79 5.77
N ASN A 109 -15.92 -4.83 5.54
CA ASN A 109 -16.56 -5.89 4.74
C ASN A 109 -16.30 -5.80 3.24
N SER A 110 -15.86 -4.64 2.75
CA SER A 110 -15.52 -4.45 1.33
C SER A 110 -14.19 -5.11 0.95
N LEU A 111 -13.37 -5.46 1.94
CA LEU A 111 -12.08 -6.08 1.70
C LEU A 111 -12.22 -7.53 1.22
N PRO A 112 -11.38 -7.96 0.26
CA PRO A 112 -11.38 -9.33 -0.20
C PRO A 112 -11.00 -10.28 0.94
N ARG A 113 -11.84 -11.28 1.20
CA ARG A 113 -11.60 -12.33 2.22
C ARG A 113 -10.87 -13.56 1.69
N THR A 114 -10.60 -13.57 0.38
CA THR A 114 -9.92 -14.67 -0.30
C THR A 114 -8.50 -14.23 -0.63
N TYR A 115 -7.54 -15.05 -0.25
CA TYR A 115 -6.14 -14.83 -0.60
C TYR A 115 -5.97 -14.98 -2.12
N ALA A 116 -5.54 -13.90 -2.78
CA ALA A 116 -5.26 -13.93 -4.21
C ALA A 116 -3.97 -14.73 -4.45
N ARG A 117 -4.10 -15.85 -5.18
CA ARG A 117 -2.92 -16.63 -5.58
C ARG A 117 -2.10 -15.82 -6.59
N VAL A 118 -0.78 -15.88 -6.44
CA VAL A 118 0.16 -15.25 -7.38
C VAL A 118 -0.02 -15.89 -8.75
N ASP A 119 -0.33 -15.07 -9.75
CA ASP A 119 -0.31 -15.46 -11.15
C ASP A 119 1.16 -15.63 -11.59
N LYS A 120 1.56 -16.88 -11.86
CA LYS A 120 2.93 -17.24 -12.19
C LYS A 120 3.40 -16.63 -13.51
N ASP A 121 2.51 -16.47 -14.48
CA ASP A 121 2.89 -15.93 -15.79
C ASP A 121 3.07 -14.43 -15.71
N LYS A 122 2.17 -13.74 -14.98
CA LYS A 122 2.36 -12.32 -14.66
C LYS A 122 3.63 -12.08 -13.85
N ALA A 123 3.89 -12.90 -12.82
CA ALA A 123 5.09 -12.80 -12.02
C ALA A 123 6.37 -13.01 -12.85
N ARG A 124 6.37 -14.00 -13.76
CA ARG A 124 7.49 -14.22 -14.70
C ARG A 124 7.71 -13.02 -15.62
N SER A 125 6.63 -12.45 -16.16
CA SER A 125 6.70 -11.25 -17.02
C SER A 125 7.32 -10.07 -16.29
N ILE A 126 6.89 -9.82 -15.05
CA ILE A 126 7.45 -8.78 -14.19
C ILE A 126 8.94 -9.03 -13.92
N ALA A 127 9.32 -10.26 -13.54
CA ALA A 127 10.72 -10.60 -13.30
C ALA A 127 11.61 -10.33 -14.53
N LEU A 128 11.17 -10.76 -15.71
CA LEU A 128 11.87 -10.49 -16.96
C LEU A 128 11.97 -9.01 -17.30
N LEU A 129 10.98 -8.20 -16.89
CA LEU A 129 11.04 -6.75 -17.06
C LEU A 129 12.10 -6.14 -16.12
N TYR A 130 12.16 -6.59 -14.87
CA TYR A 130 13.19 -6.17 -13.92
C TYR A 130 14.61 -6.52 -14.38
N ASP A 131 14.82 -7.70 -14.93
CA ASP A 131 16.12 -8.11 -15.47
C ASP A 131 16.59 -7.24 -16.65
N LYS A 132 15.64 -6.64 -17.37
CA LYS A 132 15.93 -5.76 -18.52
C LYS A 132 16.08 -4.29 -18.14
N MET A 133 15.66 -3.89 -16.95
CA MET A 133 15.81 -2.50 -16.51
C MET A 133 17.27 -2.21 -16.21
N GLU A 134 17.78 -1.09 -16.72
CA GLU A 134 19.14 -0.65 -16.44
C GLU A 134 19.25 -0.25 -14.97
N SER A 135 20.29 -0.76 -14.29
CA SER A 135 20.59 -0.32 -12.93
C SER A 135 21.17 1.09 -12.99
N THR A 136 20.45 2.07 -12.43
CA THR A 136 20.88 3.49 -12.43
C THR A 136 21.19 4.02 -11.01
N PRO A 137 22.08 3.39 -10.23
CA PRO A 137 22.37 3.82 -8.85
C PRO A 137 23.07 5.19 -8.79
N HIS A 138 23.68 5.62 -9.90
CA HIS A 138 24.37 6.90 -10.00
C HIS A 138 23.51 8.03 -10.60
N ASN A 139 22.24 7.76 -10.91
CA ASN A 139 21.34 8.81 -11.35
C ASN A 139 21.07 9.79 -10.20
N ALA A 140 21.21 11.10 -10.47
CA ALA A 140 21.05 12.14 -9.46
C ALA A 140 19.67 12.12 -8.79
N VAL A 141 18.60 11.82 -9.55
CA VAL A 141 17.24 11.71 -9.02
C VAL A 141 17.14 10.52 -8.07
N THR A 142 17.64 9.36 -8.48
CA THR A 142 17.66 8.15 -7.63
C THR A 142 18.42 8.39 -6.33
N GLN A 143 19.60 9.02 -6.38
CA GLN A 143 20.36 9.35 -5.18
C GLN A 143 19.65 10.37 -4.28
N ALA A 144 19.00 11.38 -4.86
CA ALA A 144 18.22 12.36 -4.10
C ALA A 144 17.04 11.69 -3.38
N SER A 145 16.32 10.78 -4.06
CA SER A 145 15.21 10.04 -3.45
C SER A 145 15.68 9.14 -2.29
N TYR A 146 16.80 8.42 -2.43
CA TYR A 146 17.34 7.61 -1.35
C TYR A 146 17.84 8.45 -0.16
N ARG A 147 18.42 9.63 -0.41
CA ARG A 147 18.81 10.55 0.66
C ARG A 147 17.59 11.06 1.42
N ALA A 148 16.54 11.51 0.73
CA ALA A 148 15.32 11.96 1.38
C ALA A 148 14.69 10.88 2.27
N LEU A 149 14.66 9.63 1.81
CA LEU A 149 14.20 8.49 2.61
C LEU A 149 15.07 8.26 3.86
N ALA A 150 16.40 8.38 3.72
CA ALA A 150 17.31 8.22 4.84
C ALA A 150 17.15 9.35 5.88
N ASP A 151 16.99 10.59 5.43
CA ASP A 151 16.79 11.75 6.29
C ASP A 151 15.46 11.66 7.06
N GLU A 152 14.40 11.13 6.44
CA GLU A 152 13.11 10.87 7.11
C GLU A 152 13.19 9.74 8.15
N THR A 153 13.96 8.68 7.88
CA THR A 153 13.95 7.46 8.70
C THR A 153 14.97 7.44 9.83
N LEU A 154 16.05 8.22 9.74
CA LEU A 154 17.13 8.25 10.73
C LEU A 154 17.12 9.47 11.65
N ALA A 155 16.24 10.45 11.41
CA ALA A 155 16.06 11.64 12.26
C ALA A 155 15.14 11.35 13.45
#